data_AF-A0AAW9E9K2-F1
#
_entry.id   AF-A0AAW9E9K2-F1
#
_cell.length_a   1.000
_cell.length_b   1.000
_cell.length_c   1.000
_cell.angle_alpha   90.00
_cell.angle_beta   90.00
_cell.angle_gamma   90.00
#
_symmetry.space_group_name_H-M   'P 1'
#
loop_
_entity.id
_entity.type
_entity.pdbx_description
1 polymer ?
#
loop_
_entity_poly.entity_id
_entity_poly.type
_entity_poly.pdbx_seq_one_letter_code
_entity_poly.pdbx_strand_id
1 'polypeptide(L)' 'IKMIQDKDFYECAHPSEYGSLDMYKVMQALYDNGFDGYIRPDHGRFIWGETGRPGYGLFDRALGVTYLKGLWEALSKR' A
#
# COMPACT_ATOMS: atom_id res chain seq x y z
N ILE A 1 -7.05 1.01 -0.65
CA ILE A 1 -8.46 1.20 -1.09
C ILE A 1 -9.14 2.26 -0.24
N LYS A 2 -10.10 2.97 -0.81
CA LYS A 2 -11.00 3.88 -0.11
C LYS A 2 -12.43 3.37 -0.26
N MET A 3 -13.07 3.04 0.86
CA MET A 3 -14.47 2.63 0.90
C MET A 3 -15.36 3.86 0.73
N ILE A 4 -16.39 3.72 -0.10
CA ILE A 4 -17.49 4.68 -0.24
C ILE A 4 -18.79 4.01 0.24
N GLN A 5 -19.96 4.54 -0.11
CA GLN A 5 -21.25 4.01 0.34
C GLN A 5 -21.55 2.64 -0.28
N ASP A 6 -22.39 1.84 0.39
CA ASP A 6 -22.97 0.60 -0.11
C ASP A 6 -21.98 -0.46 -0.66
N LYS A 7 -20.86 -0.64 0.06
CA LYS A 7 -19.77 -1.59 -0.28
C LYS A 7 -19.01 -1.27 -1.57
N ASP A 8 -19.24 -0.11 -2.15
CA ASP A 8 -18.45 0.37 -3.28
C ASP A 8 -17.12 0.96 -2.79
N PHE A 9 -16.09 0.94 -3.63
CA PHE A 9 -14.75 1.41 -3.28
C PHE A 9 -13.94 1.78 -4.53
N TYR A 10 -12.86 2.53 -4.32
CA TYR A 10 -11.85 2.76 -5.35
C TYR A 10 -10.43 2.53 -4.82
N GLU A 11 -9.49 2.32 -5.75
CA GLU A 11 -8.07 2.19 -5.43
C GLU A 11 -7.44 3.57 -5.19
N CYS A 12 -6.62 3.69 -4.14
CA CYS A 12 -6.04 4.94 -3.67
C CYS A 12 -4.53 4.77 -3.45
N ALA A 13 -3.83 5.86 -3.11
CA ALA A 13 -2.44 5.78 -2.69
C ALA A 13 -2.28 4.85 -1.48
N HIS A 14 -1.10 4.24 -1.33
CA HIS A 14 -0.80 3.31 -0.24
C HIS A 14 -0.84 3.92 1.17
N PRO A 15 -0.43 5.18 1.43
CA PRO A 15 -0.44 5.71 2.79
C PRO A 15 -1.84 5.73 3.42
N SER A 16 -1.93 5.35 4.70
CA SER A 16 -3.20 5.16 5.43
C SER A 16 -4.17 6.35 5.29
N GLU A 17 -3.65 7.58 5.27
CA GLU A 17 -4.46 8.81 5.18
C GLU A 17 -5.33 8.88 3.91
N TYR A 18 -4.90 8.26 2.81
CA TYR A 18 -5.61 8.28 1.53
C TYR A 18 -6.63 7.14 1.40
N GLY A 19 -6.56 6.15 2.28
CA GLY A 19 -7.39 4.96 2.25
C GLY A 19 -8.43 4.87 3.36
N SER A 20 -8.95 3.66 3.52
CA SER A 20 -9.81 3.24 4.64
C SER A 20 -9.15 2.16 5.50
N LEU A 21 -7.91 1.78 5.18
CA LEU A 21 -7.15 0.77 5.92
C LEU A 21 -5.98 1.43 6.65
N ASP A 22 -5.75 1.02 7.89
CA ASP A 22 -4.57 1.42 8.65
C ASP A 22 -3.38 0.53 8.25
N MET A 23 -2.57 1.02 7.31
CA MET A 23 -1.45 0.26 6.78
C MET A 23 -0.36 0.01 7.82
N TYR A 24 -0.20 0.86 8.84
CA TYR A 24 0.72 0.57 9.94
C TYR A 24 0.27 -0.68 10.69
N LYS A 25 -1.02 -0.78 11.04
CA LYS A 25 -1.55 -1.96 11.74
C LYS A 25 -1.50 -3.23 10.90
N VAL A 26 -1.73 -3.13 9.59
CA VAL A 26 -1.58 -4.28 8.67
C VAL A 26 -0.14 -4.78 8.67
N MET A 27 0.83 -3.88 8.50
CA MET A 27 2.26 -4.24 8.50
C MET A 27 2.70 -4.74 9.88
N GLN A 28 2.19 -4.15 10.96
CA GLN A 28 2.45 -4.58 12.34
C GLN A 28 1.94 -6.01 12.55
N ALA A 29 0.73 -6.34 12.11
CA ALA A 29 0.21 -7.70 12.23
C ALA A 29 1.08 -8.72 11.48
N LEU A 30 1.58 -8.39 10.29
CA LEU A 30 2.54 -9.25 9.57
C LEU A 30 3.86 -9.43 10.36
N TYR A 31 4.40 -8.32 10.88
CA TYR A 31 5.65 -8.31 11.64
C TYR A 31 5.53 -9.12 12.94
N ASP A 32 4.50 -8.88 13.75
CA ASP A 32 4.26 -9.52 15.03
C ASP A 32 4.02 -11.04 14.89
N ASN A 33 3.56 -11.49 13.73
CA ASN A 33 3.37 -12.91 13.41
C ASN A 33 4.58 -13.56 12.70
N GLY A 34 5.71 -12.85 12.60
CA GLY A 34 6.97 -13.40 12.08
C GLY A 34 6.95 -13.68 10.57
N PHE A 35 6.17 -12.92 9.79
CA PHE A 35 6.14 -13.07 8.33
C PHE A 35 7.52 -12.81 7.70
N ASP A 36 8.04 -13.76 6.93
CA ASP A 36 9.36 -13.72 6.28
C ASP A 36 9.31 -13.76 4.73
N GLY A 37 8.09 -13.71 4.17
CA GLY A 37 7.86 -13.80 2.74
C GLY A 37 8.02 -12.47 1.98
N TYR A 38 7.70 -12.51 0.69
CA TYR A 38 7.73 -11.32 -0.16
C TYR A 38 6.48 -10.45 0.01
N ILE A 39 6.69 -9.14 0.20
CA ILE A 39 5.63 -8.12 0.19
C ILE A 39 5.76 -7.29 -1.09
N ARG A 40 4.64 -7.06 -1.78
CA ARG A 40 4.56 -6.21 -2.97
C ARG A 40 3.44 -5.16 -2.78
N PRO A 41 3.50 -4.00 -3.44
CA PRO A 41 2.53 -2.92 -3.27
C PRO A 41 1.18 -3.24 -3.94
N ASP A 42 1.14 -4.32 -4.73
CA ASP A 42 0.07 -4.70 -5.62
C ASP A 42 -0.24 -3.66 -6.70
N HIS A 43 -1.42 -3.04 -6.67
CA HIS A 43 -1.81 -2.00 -7.61
C HIS A 43 -1.34 -0.61 -7.15
N GLY A 44 -1.23 0.30 -8.11
CA GLY A 44 -1.00 1.73 -7.88
C GLY A 44 -1.76 2.57 -8.91
N ARG A 45 -2.06 3.82 -8.55
CA ARG A 45 -2.69 4.79 -9.45
C ARG A 45 -1.78 5.09 -10.63
N PHE A 46 -2.37 5.42 -11.77
CA PHE A 46 -1.62 6.08 -12.82
C PHE A 46 -1.36 7.53 -12.41
N ILE A 47 -0.09 7.86 -12.24
CA ILE A 47 0.35 9.22 -11.94
C ILE A 47 1.37 9.65 -12.99
N TRP A 48 1.58 10.96 -13.14
CA TRP A 48 2.65 11.51 -13.99
C TRP A 48 2.65 11.02 -15.45
N GLY A 49 1.46 10.87 -16.04
CA GLY A 49 1.31 10.55 -17.47
C GLY A 49 1.48 9.07 -17.83
N GLU A 50 1.41 8.16 -16.86
CA GLU A 50 1.46 6.73 -17.13
C GLU A 50 0.32 6.22 -18.01
N THR A 51 0.64 5.22 -18.84
CA THR A 51 -0.31 4.48 -19.67
C THR A 51 -0.03 2.98 -19.57
N GLY A 52 -0.96 2.15 -20.03
CA GLY A 52 -0.80 0.69 -20.02
C GLY A 52 -1.90 -0.01 -19.22
N ARG A 53 -1.58 -1.16 -18.61
CA ARG A 53 -2.56 -1.95 -17.84
C ARG A 53 -2.95 -1.22 -16.55
N PRO A 54 -4.24 -0.92 -16.32
CA PRO A 54 -4.70 -0.24 -15.10
C PRO A 54 -4.19 -0.92 -13.83
N GLY A 55 -3.70 -0.13 -12.87
CA GLY A 55 -3.12 -0.63 -11.62
C GLY A 55 -1.65 -1.04 -11.70
N TYR A 56 -1.07 -1.20 -12.89
CA TYR A 56 0.30 -1.73 -13.08
C TYR A 56 1.32 -0.68 -13.55
N GLY A 57 1.02 0.61 -13.40
CA GLY A 57 1.98 1.71 -13.59
C GLY A 57 3.17 1.58 -12.63
N LEU A 58 4.36 2.00 -13.03
CA LEU A 58 5.57 1.97 -12.22
C LEU A 58 5.50 2.90 -11.00
N PHE A 59 5.03 4.14 -11.18
CA PHE A 59 5.33 5.23 -10.26
C PHE A 59 4.65 5.08 -8.89
N ASP A 60 3.32 4.98 -8.84
CA ASP A 60 2.61 4.88 -7.56
C ASP A 60 2.90 3.54 -6.86
N ARG A 61 3.18 2.46 -7.62
CA ARG A 61 3.66 1.19 -7.05
C ARG A 61 5.04 1.33 -6.42
N ALA A 62 5.96 2.07 -7.03
CA ALA A 62 7.28 2.33 -6.45
C ALA A 62 7.17 3.14 -5.14
N LEU A 63 6.32 4.17 -5.12
CA LEU A 63 5.99 4.93 -3.90
C LEU A 63 5.37 4.01 -2.83
N GLY A 64 4.48 3.11 -3.24
CA GLY A 64 3.91 2.10 -2.34
C GLY A 64 4.96 1.21 -1.69
N VAL A 65 5.91 0.67 -2.46
CA VAL A 65 6.98 -0.18 -1.90
C VAL A 65 7.85 0.58 -0.92
N THR A 66 8.25 1.82 -1.23
CA THR A 66 9.10 2.60 -0.31
C THR A 66 8.38 2.94 0.97
N TYR A 67 7.09 3.25 0.91
CA TYR A 67 6.24 3.44 2.08
C TYR A 67 6.15 2.18 2.96
N LEU A 68 5.83 1.02 2.36
CA LEU A 68 5.75 -0.25 3.10
C LEU A 68 7.10 -0.63 3.73
N LYS A 69 8.21 -0.39 3.02
CA LYS A 69 9.57 -0.60 3.56
C LYS A 69 9.85 0.31 4.75
N GLY A 70 9.43 1.57 4.68
CA GLY A 70 9.56 2.52 5.80
C GLY A 70 8.78 2.08 7.04
N LEU A 71 7.54 1.59 6.87
CA LEU A 71 6.77 1.01 7.96
C LEU A 71 7.47 -0.21 8.58
N TRP A 72 7.99 -1.10 7.74
CA TRP A 72 8.71 -2.29 8.20
C TRP A 72 9.98 -1.93 8.99
N GLU A 73 10.75 -0.95 8.52
CA GLU A 73 11.92 -0.45 9.24
C GLU A 73 11.55 0.19 10.58
N ALA A 74 10.44 0.94 10.63
CA ALA A 74 9.97 1.54 11.88
C ALA A 74 9.54 0.48 12.89
N LEU A 75 8.88 -0.59 12.43
CA LEU A 75 8.48 -1.73 13.26
C LEU A 75 9.69 -2.52 13.78
N SER A 76 10.72 -2.71 12.96
CA SER A 76 11.91 -3.48 13.35
C SER A 76 12.84 -2.76 14.34
N LYS A 77 12.66 -1.46 14.53
CA LYS A 77 13.43 -0.62 15.47
C LYS A 77 12.64 -0.22 16.72
N ARG A 78 11.42 -0.72 16.87
CA ARG A 78 10.55 -0.41 18.00
C ARG A 78 11.05 -1.06 19.30
#